data_AF-A0A971K5M5-F1
#
_entry.id   AF-A0A971K5M5-F1
#
_cell.length_a   1.000
_cell.length_b   1.000
_cell.length_c   1.000
_cell.angle_alpha   90.00
_cell.angle_beta   90.00
_cell.angle_gamma   90.00
#
_symmetry.space_group_name_H-M   'P 1'
#
loop_
_entity.id
_entity.type
_entity.pdbx_description
1 polymer ?
#
loop_
_entity_poly.entity_id
_entity_poly.type
_entity_poly.pdbx_seq_one_letter_code
_entity_poly.pdbx_strand_id
1 'polypeptide(L)'
;MAWWILYIILGIVVVLLVAGYFFLKKKMEKKLELQKELVDQHKVSTSILVLEKRMDKVQNANIPKGVVDQIPKIYKLRKVPIVKAKIGPQVMDLLCDEDIFNKIPEKKTVKVDLAGIFIAGVKIEKRKK
;
A
#
# COMPACT_ATOMS: atom_id res chain seq x y z
N MET A 1 35.43 -4.29 -44.66
CA MET A 1 34.04 -4.76 -44.94
C MET A 1 33.65 -5.80 -43.90
N ALA A 2 32.89 -5.41 -42.86
CA ALA A 2 32.20 -6.33 -41.93
C ALA A 2 31.24 -5.62 -40.93
N TRP A 3 30.93 -4.33 -41.08
CA TRP A 3 30.08 -3.59 -40.12
C TRP A 3 28.66 -4.15 -39.97
N TRP A 4 28.11 -4.76 -41.02
CA TRP A 4 26.81 -5.46 -40.98
C TRP A 4 26.75 -6.61 -39.96
N ILE A 5 27.86 -7.31 -39.69
CA ILE A 5 27.92 -8.40 -38.71
C ILE A 5 27.79 -7.86 -37.28
N LEU A 6 28.39 -6.70 -36.99
CA LEU A 6 28.22 -6.02 -35.70
C LEU A 6 26.75 -5.60 -35.47
N TYR A 7 26.05 -5.13 -36.50
CA TYR A 7 24.63 -4.78 -36.40
C TYR A 7 23.73 -6.01 -36.15
N ILE A 8 24.04 -7.16 -36.78
CA ILE A 8 23.30 -8.42 -36.56
C ILE A 8 23.48 -8.91 -35.11
N ILE A 9 24.72 -8.89 -34.61
CA ILE A 9 25.03 -9.29 -33.23
C ILE A 9 24.35 -8.34 -32.23
N LEU A 10 24.39 -7.03 -32.48
CA LEU A 10 23.71 -6.03 -31.65
C LEU A 10 22.19 -6.24 -31.64
N GLY A 11 21.59 -6.56 -32.79
CA GLY A 11 20.15 -6.87 -32.90
C GLY A 11 19.75 -8.07 -32.05
N ILE A 12 20.53 -9.15 -32.07
CA ILE A 12 20.27 -10.35 -31.26
C ILE A 12 20.36 -10.04 -29.76
N VAL A 13 21.38 -9.27 -29.35
CA VAL A 13 21.55 -8.86 -27.94
C VAL A 13 20.37 -8.01 -27.46
N VAL A 14 19.88 -7.06 -28.27
CA VAL A 14 18.72 -6.23 -27.93
C VAL A 14 17.46 -7.07 -27.79
N VAL A 15 17.21 -8.02 -28.69
CA VAL A 15 16.04 -8.90 -28.62
C VAL A 15 16.06 -9.74 -27.34
N LEU A 16 17.23 -10.28 -26.95
CA LEU A 16 17.39 -11.03 -25.70
C LEU A 16 17.12 -10.16 -24.46
N LEU A 17 17.61 -8.91 -24.44
CA LEU A 17 17.38 -7.98 -23.33
C LEU A 17 15.90 -7.62 -23.19
N VAL A 18 15.20 -7.35 -24.30
CA VAL A 18 13.77 -7.01 -24.30
C VAL A 18 12.93 -8.19 -23.83
N ALA A 19 13.22 -9.40 -24.32
CA ALA A 19 12.52 -10.62 -23.90
C ALA A 19 12.73 -10.89 -22.40
N GLY A 20 13.95 -10.72 -21.90
CA GLY A 20 14.27 -10.83 -20.48
C GLY A 20 13.50 -9.81 -19.62
N TYR A 21 13.52 -8.54 -20.01
CA TYR A 21 12.79 -7.49 -19.30
C TYR A 21 11.27 -7.76 -19.23
N PHE A 22 10.67 -8.17 -20.35
CA PHE A 22 9.24 -8.49 -20.42
C PHE A 22 8.88 -9.67 -19.50
N PHE A 23 9.74 -10.69 -19.43
CA PHE A 23 9.53 -11.84 -18.54
C PHE A 23 9.61 -11.45 -17.05
N LEU A 24 10.60 -10.64 -16.66
CA LEU A 24 10.70 -10.14 -15.28
C LEU A 24 9.48 -9.27 -14.91
N LYS A 25 9.07 -8.37 -15.81
CA LYS A 25 7.89 -7.51 -15.59
C LYS A 25 6.62 -8.35 -15.36
N LYS A 26 6.36 -9.32 -16.24
CA LYS A 26 5.18 -10.20 -16.13
C LYS A 26 5.17 -11.02 -14.84
N LYS A 27 6.34 -11.44 -14.34
CA LYS A 27 6.46 -12.18 -13.07
C LYS A 27 6.20 -11.28 -11.86
N MET A 28 6.61 -10.02 -11.92
CA MET A 28 6.37 -9.04 -10.85
C MET A 28 4.90 -8.63 -10.77
N GLU A 29 4.24 -8.41 -11.91
CA GLU A 29 2.82 -8.07 -11.97
C GLU A 29 1.95 -9.15 -11.30
N LYS A 30 2.18 -10.43 -11.63
CA LYS A 30 1.44 -11.55 -11.01
C LYS A 30 1.56 -11.63 -9.49
N LYS A 31 2.76 -11.34 -8.95
CA LYS A 31 2.97 -11.34 -7.50
C LYS A 31 2.25 -10.18 -6.81
N LEU A 32 2.21 -9.02 -7.46
CA LEU A 32 1.51 -7.85 -6.97
C LEU A 32 -0.01 -8.08 -6.97
N GLU A 33 -0.54 -8.65 -8.05
CA GLU A 33 -1.96 -8.98 -8.17
C GLU A 33 -2.41 -9.99 -7.12
N LEU A 34 -1.65 -11.07 -6.91
CA LEU A 34 -1.99 -12.07 -5.90
C LEU A 34 -1.98 -11.50 -4.48
N GLN A 35 -1.04 -10.59 -4.16
CA GLN A 35 -1.09 -9.86 -2.89
C GLN A 35 -2.29 -8.94 -2.79
N LYS A 36 -2.62 -8.21 -3.86
CA LYS A 36 -3.80 -7.34 -3.89
C LYS A 36 -5.09 -8.12 -3.71
N GLU A 37 -5.23 -9.27 -4.36
CA GLU A 37 -6.42 -10.11 -4.26
C GLU A 37 -6.63 -10.63 -2.82
N LEU A 38 -5.56 -11.08 -2.16
CA LEU A 38 -5.62 -11.48 -0.75
C LEU A 38 -6.01 -10.29 0.15
N VAL A 39 -5.45 -9.10 -0.08
CA VAL A 39 -5.84 -7.89 0.66
C VAL A 39 -7.33 -7.59 0.45
N ASP A 40 -7.80 -7.69 -0.79
CA ASP A 40 -9.20 -7.42 -1.17
C ASP A 40 -10.18 -8.42 -0.55
N GLN A 41 -9.82 -9.70 -0.47
CA GLN A 41 -10.62 -10.73 0.20
C GLN A 41 -10.76 -10.49 1.71
N HIS A 42 -9.75 -9.88 2.34
CA HIS A 42 -9.76 -9.57 3.77
C HIS A 42 -10.22 -8.14 4.09
N LYS A 43 -10.76 -7.40 3.12
CA LYS A 43 -11.34 -6.06 3.37
C LYS A 43 -12.64 -6.18 4.16
N VAL A 44 -12.65 -5.55 5.34
CA VAL A 44 -13.84 -5.40 6.18
C VAL A 44 -14.24 -3.93 6.19
N SER A 45 -15.40 -3.61 5.63
CA SER A 45 -15.93 -2.24 5.64
C SER A 45 -16.46 -1.89 7.03
N THR A 46 -15.86 -0.90 7.69
CA THR A 46 -16.27 -0.42 9.01
C THR A 46 -16.38 1.10 9.06
N SER A 47 -17.28 1.60 9.90
CA SER A 47 -17.38 3.04 10.18
C SER A 47 -16.45 3.39 11.34
N ILE A 48 -15.53 4.33 11.09
CA ILE A 48 -14.56 4.78 12.09
C ILE A 48 -14.69 6.28 12.32
N LEU A 49 -14.51 6.71 13.56
CA LEU A 49 -14.35 8.14 13.88
C LEU A 49 -12.87 8.48 13.85
N VAL A 50 -12.46 9.28 12.87
CA VAL A 50 -11.07 9.71 12.74
C VAL A 50 -10.81 10.79 13.78
N LEU A 51 -9.89 10.54 14.70
CA LEU A 51 -9.53 11.49 15.75
C LEU A 51 -8.42 12.43 15.27
N GLU A 52 -7.35 11.84 14.74
CA GLU A 52 -6.13 12.54 14.38
C GLU A 52 -5.44 11.80 13.23
N LYS A 53 -4.74 12.54 12.37
CA LYS A 53 -3.84 11.96 11.37
C LYS A 53 -2.43 12.53 11.58
N ARG A 54 -1.42 11.66 11.55
CA ARG A 54 -0.03 12.01 11.86
C ARG A 54 0.95 11.17 11.05
N MET A 55 2.13 11.71 10.76
CA MET A 55 3.23 10.98 10.13
C MET A 55 4.25 10.60 11.21
N ASP A 56 4.27 9.33 11.60
CA ASP A 56 5.11 8.84 12.69
C ASP A 56 5.70 7.45 12.37
N LYS A 57 6.60 6.95 13.20
CA LYS A 57 7.18 5.61 13.07
C LYS A 57 6.19 4.56 13.57
N VAL A 58 6.19 3.39 12.94
CA VAL A 58 5.36 2.23 13.33
C VAL A 58 5.55 1.84 14.80
N GLN A 59 6.74 2.06 15.36
CA GLN A 59 7.07 1.74 16.76
C GLN A 59 6.36 2.62 17.78
N ASN A 60 5.97 3.84 17.40
CA ASN A 60 5.28 4.80 18.25
C ASN A 60 3.75 4.67 18.15
N ALA A 61 3.26 3.86 17.21
CA ALA A 61 1.85 3.63 17.00
C ALA A 61 1.33 2.54 17.94
N ASN A 62 0.08 2.67 18.39
CA ASN A 62 -0.60 1.66 19.21
C ASN A 62 -1.10 0.49 18.34
N ILE A 63 -0.17 -0.23 17.73
CA ILE A 63 -0.40 -1.36 16.81
C ILE A 63 0.02 -2.67 17.52
N PRO A 64 -0.69 -3.80 17.32
CA PRO A 64 -0.32 -5.08 17.93
C PRO A 64 1.14 -5.47 17.62
N LYS A 65 1.91 -5.80 18.65
CA LYS A 65 3.35 -6.12 18.53
C LYS A 65 3.63 -7.22 17.51
N GLY A 66 2.77 -8.24 17.43
CA GLY A 66 2.91 -9.32 16.45
C GLY A 66 2.87 -8.85 14.99
N VAL A 67 2.16 -7.76 14.68
CA VAL A 67 2.14 -7.18 13.33
C VAL A 67 3.34 -6.24 13.13
N VAL A 68 3.70 -5.48 14.17
CA VAL A 68 4.92 -4.65 14.13
C VAL A 68 6.14 -5.51 13.85
N ASP A 69 6.27 -6.67 14.48
CA ASP A 69 7.43 -7.54 14.31
C ASP A 69 7.58 -8.07 12.87
N GLN A 70 6.46 -8.36 12.19
CA GLN A 70 6.43 -8.82 10.80
C GLN A 70 6.81 -7.73 9.78
N ILE A 71 6.66 -6.45 10.13
CA ILE A 71 6.98 -5.35 9.20
C ILE A 71 8.50 -5.30 8.93
N PRO A 72 8.92 -5.19 7.65
CA PRO A 72 10.35 -5.10 7.32
C PRO A 72 11.02 -3.90 7.99
N LYS A 73 12.29 -4.07 8.41
CA LYS A 73 13.05 -3.04 9.16
C LYS A 73 13.05 -1.67 8.49
N ILE A 74 13.05 -1.61 7.15
CA ILE A 74 13.06 -0.35 6.41
C ILE A 74 11.81 0.50 6.64
N TYR A 75 10.63 -0.14 6.79
CA TYR A 75 9.37 0.54 7.06
C TYR A 75 9.23 0.94 8.53
N LYS A 76 9.88 0.21 9.45
CA LYS A 76 9.94 0.57 10.87
C LYS A 76 10.70 1.87 11.14
N LEU A 77 11.70 2.16 10.31
CA LEU A 77 12.59 3.32 10.48
C LEU A 77 12.01 4.60 9.86
N ARG A 78 11.22 4.46 8.79
CA ARG A 78 10.61 5.59 8.08
C ARG A 78 9.36 6.10 8.81
N LYS A 79 9.06 7.39 8.62
CA LYS A 79 7.76 7.96 9.02
C LYS A 79 6.71 7.48 8.03
N VAL A 80 5.62 6.92 8.53
CA VAL A 80 4.51 6.37 7.75
C VAL A 80 3.20 7.08 8.11
N PRO A 81 2.20 7.10 7.21
CA PRO A 81 0.93 7.75 7.47
C PRO A 81 0.12 6.92 8.46
N ILE A 82 -0.14 7.50 9.63
CA ILE A 82 -0.90 6.88 10.71
C ILE A 82 -2.17 7.70 10.99
N VAL A 83 -3.29 7.00 11.07
CA VAL A 83 -4.60 7.57 11.38
C VAL A 83 -5.05 6.98 12.71
N LYS A 84 -5.15 7.83 13.73
CA LYS A 84 -5.73 7.46 15.01
C LYS A 84 -7.25 7.52 14.88
N ALA A 85 -7.89 6.38 15.02
CA ALA A 85 -9.33 6.27 14.82
C ALA A 85 -9.99 5.47 15.94
N LYS A 86 -11.24 5.85 16.23
CA LYS A 86 -12.12 5.11 17.13
C LYS A 86 -13.00 4.18 16.31
N ILE A 87 -12.81 2.87 16.49
CA ILE A 87 -13.63 1.80 15.93
C ILE A 87 -14.54 1.31 17.05
N GLY A 88 -15.83 1.66 16.98
CA GLY A 88 -16.77 1.38 18.05
C GLY A 88 -16.31 2.01 19.38
N PRO A 89 -16.09 1.21 20.45
CA PRO A 89 -15.60 1.74 21.73
C PRO A 89 -14.08 1.91 21.79
N GLN A 90 -13.29 1.23 20.96
CA GLN A 90 -11.84 1.17 21.07
C GLN A 90 -11.14 2.22 20.18
N VAL A 91 -10.05 2.81 20.69
CA VAL A 91 -9.18 3.73 19.94
C VAL A 91 -7.93 2.99 19.50
N MET A 92 -7.64 3.00 18.20
CA MET A 92 -6.47 2.34 17.63
C MET A 92 -5.80 3.21 16.58
N ASP A 93 -4.51 2.94 16.36
CA ASP A 93 -3.73 3.57 15.31
C ASP A 93 -3.73 2.66 14.08
N LEU A 94 -4.19 3.19 12.96
CA LEU A 94 -4.28 2.50 11.67
C LEU A 94 -3.23 3.06 10.71
N LEU A 95 -2.66 2.19 9.89
CA LEU A 95 -1.76 2.55 8.79
C LEU A 95 -2.56 2.84 7.53
N CYS A 96 -2.07 3.73 6.67
CA CYS A 96 -2.69 3.99 5.36
C CYS A 96 -1.66 4.46 4.34
N ASP A 97 -2.02 4.41 3.06
CA ASP A 97 -1.23 5.01 1.99
C ASP A 97 -1.37 6.54 1.98
N GLU A 98 -0.39 7.23 1.41
CA GLU A 98 -0.37 8.69 1.31
C GLU A 98 -1.60 9.25 0.57
N ASP A 99 -2.04 8.57 -0.49
CA ASP A 99 -3.23 8.92 -1.26
C ASP A 99 -4.51 8.88 -0.41
N ILE A 100 -4.56 7.97 0.55
CA ILE A 100 -5.69 7.80 1.46
C ILE A 100 -5.59 8.81 2.60
N PHE A 101 -4.39 9.01 3.15
CA PHE A 101 -4.11 9.96 4.22
C PHE A 101 -4.55 11.39 3.88
N ASN A 102 -4.36 11.80 2.62
CA ASN A 102 -4.78 13.12 2.14
C ASN A 102 -6.30 13.24 1.98
N LYS A 103 -6.99 12.14 1.69
CA LYS A 103 -8.45 12.11 1.47
C LYS A 103 -9.25 11.99 2.76
N ILE A 104 -8.66 11.44 3.83
CA ILE A 104 -9.34 11.28 5.12
C ILE A 104 -9.48 12.63 5.83
N PRO A 105 -10.72 13.06 6.15
CA PRO A 105 -10.95 14.21 7.01
C PRO A 105 -10.73 13.86 8.48
N GLU A 106 -10.11 14.77 9.23
CA GLU A 106 -10.00 14.67 10.69
C GLU A 106 -11.33 14.98 11.38
N LYS A 107 -11.53 14.41 12.57
CA LYS A 107 -12.68 14.66 13.47
C LYS A 107 -14.05 14.32 12.86
N LYS A 108 -14.09 13.44 11.85
CA LYS A 108 -15.32 13.00 11.18
C LYS A 108 -15.44 11.48 11.18
N THR A 109 -16.68 11.01 11.18
CA THR A 109 -16.99 9.60 10.96
C THR A 109 -16.96 9.30 9.47
N VAL A 110 -16.15 8.32 9.07
CA VAL A 110 -16.03 7.88 7.68
C VAL A 110 -16.14 6.37 7.60
N LYS A 111 -16.73 5.86 6.52
CA LYS A 111 -16.72 4.44 6.20
C LYS A 111 -15.42 4.12 5.48
N VAL A 112 -14.69 3.15 5.99
CA VAL A 112 -13.40 2.71 5.44
C VAL A 112 -13.37 1.20 5.28
N ASP A 113 -12.61 0.75 4.30
CA ASP A 113 -12.33 -0.66 4.10
C ASP A 113 -11.00 -0.98 4.83
N LEU A 114 -11.08 -1.77 5.89
CA LEU A 114 -9.94 -2.17 6.72
C LEU A 114 -9.43 -3.53 6.30
N ALA A 115 -8.12 -3.64 6.10
CA ALA A 115 -7.38 -4.90 6.01
C ALA A 115 -6.52 -5.03 7.28
N GLY A 116 -7.11 -5.53 8.36
CA GLY A 116 -6.46 -5.58 9.67
C GLY A 116 -6.14 -4.17 10.21
N ILE A 117 -4.84 -3.85 10.33
CA ILE A 117 -4.36 -2.55 10.80
C ILE A 117 -4.22 -1.51 9.68
N PHE A 118 -4.49 -1.89 8.43
CA PHE A 118 -4.29 -1.04 7.25
C PHE A 118 -5.63 -0.57 6.68
N ILE A 119 -5.71 0.71 6.34
CA ILE A 119 -6.85 1.30 5.63
C ILE A 119 -6.60 1.12 4.13
N ALA A 120 -7.32 0.18 3.51
CA ALA A 120 -7.18 -0.12 2.09
C ALA A 120 -8.03 0.78 1.19
N GLY A 121 -9.08 1.40 1.74
CA GLY A 121 -9.95 2.28 0.97
C GLY A 121 -10.83 3.14 1.87
N VAL A 122 -11.26 4.29 1.35
CA VAL A 122 -12.18 5.20 2.05
C VAL A 122 -13.41 5.41 1.16
N LYS A 123 -14.58 5.09 1.70
CA LYS A 123 -15.87 5.39 1.11
C LYS A 123 -16.35 6.71 1.71
N ILE A 124 -15.94 7.81 1.09
CA ILE A 124 -16.43 9.13 1.47
C ILE A 124 -17.86 9.25 0.95
N GLU A 125 -18.84 9.10 1.84
CA GLU A 125 -20.19 9.60 1.56
C GLU A 125 -20.09 11.12 1.42
N LYS A 126 -20.01 11.59 0.17
CA LYS A 126 -20.21 13.01 -0.13
C LYS A 126 -21.63 13.33 0.36
N ARG A 127 -21.75 14.01 1.50
CA ARG A 127 -22.99 14.73 1.83
C ARG A 127 -23.25 15.64 0.62
N LYS A 128 -24.21 15.26 -0.23
CA LYS A 128 -24.82 16.19 -1.18
C LYS A 128 -25.29 17.36 -0.32
N LYS A 129 -24.68 18.52 -0.56
CA LYS A 129 -25.09 19.78 0.02
C LYS A 129 -26.34 20.25 -0.73
#